data_AF-A0A851HPE5-F1
#
_entry.id   AF-A0A851HPE5-F1
#
_cell.length_a   1.000
_cell.length_b   1.000
_cell.length_c   1.000
_cell.angle_alpha   90.00
_cell.angle_beta   90.00
_cell.angle_gamma   90.00
#
_symmetry.space_group_name_H-M   'P 1'
#
loop_
_entity.id
_entity.type
_entity.pdbx_description
1 polymer ?
#
loop_
_entity_poly.entity_id
_entity_poly.type
_entity_poly.pdbx_seq_one_letter_code
_entity_poly.pdbx_strand_id
1 'polypeptide(L)'
;MSVYEATEKAVKAADHITDEDAGAVATLLHVAQQIDAQTNGLTPDGKLDNVSVPTYLKYCDALGLTPVSRVRWFEGAKKEGSGGKLGQLRGIAGGKTA
;
A
#
# COMPACT_ATOMS: atom_id res chain seq x y z
N MET A 1 -2.05 16.90 15.06
CA MET A 1 -2.33 15.89 14.03
C MET A 1 -1.53 14.66 14.39
N SER A 2 -2.22 13.57 14.70
CA SER A 2 -1.58 12.31 15.08
C SER A 2 -1.17 11.49 13.84
N VAL A 3 -0.36 10.45 14.01
CA VAL A 3 -0.02 9.51 12.93
C VAL A 3 -1.30 8.86 12.42
N TYR A 4 -2.16 8.37 13.32
CA TYR A 4 -3.45 7.79 12.96
C TYR A 4 -4.32 8.73 12.11
N GLU A 5 -4.49 9.99 12.53
CA GLU A 5 -5.28 10.98 11.78
C GLU A 5 -4.70 11.25 10.38
N ALA A 6 -3.37 11.26 10.26
CA ALA A 6 -2.70 11.44 8.98
C ALA A 6 -2.86 10.22 8.07
N THR A 7 -2.71 9.02 8.62
CA THR A 7 -2.91 7.75 7.91
C THR A 7 -4.33 7.61 7.42
N GLU A 8 -5.32 7.90 8.26
CA GLU A 8 -6.73 7.79 7.88
C GLU A 8 -7.08 8.73 6.72
N LYS A 9 -6.58 9.98 6.76
CA LYS A 9 -6.74 10.92 5.65
C LYS A 9 -6.05 10.44 4.37
N ALA A 10 -4.85 9.87 4.47
CA ALA A 10 -4.12 9.37 3.32
C ALA A 10 -4.83 8.17 2.66
N VAL A 11 -5.36 7.25 3.47
CA VAL A 11 -6.14 6.10 2.98
C VAL A 11 -7.43 6.58 2.32
N LYS A 12 -8.17 7.50 2.93
CA LYS A 12 -9.41 8.07 2.34
C LYS A 12 -9.16 8.82 1.02
N ALA A 13 -7.98 9.40 0.86
CA ALA A 13 -7.61 10.14 -0.34
C ALA A 13 -6.99 9.27 -1.45
N ALA A 14 -6.80 7.97 -1.20
CA ALA A 14 -6.19 7.05 -2.15
C ALA A 14 -7.27 6.33 -2.97
N ASP A 15 -7.41 6.69 -4.24
CA ASP A 15 -8.44 6.15 -5.14
C ASP A 15 -8.23 4.67 -5.51
N HIS A 16 -7.04 4.11 -5.24
CA HIS A 16 -6.67 2.74 -5.58
C HIS A 16 -6.86 1.73 -4.45
N ILE A 17 -7.17 2.18 -3.23
CA ILE A 17 -7.43 1.30 -2.09
C ILE A 17 -8.89 0.85 -2.14
N THR A 18 -9.12 -0.45 -2.01
CA THR A 18 -10.44 -1.07 -2.13
C THR A 18 -10.83 -1.81 -0.86
N ASP A 19 -12.07 -2.35 -0.82
CA ASP A 19 -12.54 -3.17 0.30
C ASP A 19 -11.70 -4.45 0.50
N GLU A 20 -11.02 -4.94 -0.54
CA GLU A 20 -10.11 -6.09 -0.44
C GLU A 20 -8.87 -5.79 0.43
N ASP A 21 -8.49 -4.51 0.52
CA ASP A 21 -7.35 -4.05 1.31
C ASP A 21 -7.71 -3.79 2.79
N ALA A 22 -8.98 -3.97 3.19
CA ALA A 22 -9.49 -3.59 4.50
C ALA A 22 -8.67 -4.18 5.66
N GLY A 23 -8.18 -5.41 5.53
CA GLY A 23 -7.31 -6.05 6.53
C GLY A 23 -5.94 -5.37 6.65
N ALA A 24 -5.34 -4.98 5.53
CA ALA A 24 -4.06 -4.26 5.51
C ALA A 24 -4.23 -2.83 6.03
N VAL A 25 -5.32 -2.15 5.69
CA VAL A 25 -5.67 -0.84 6.23
C VAL A 25 -5.87 -0.90 7.74
N ALA A 26 -6.61 -1.89 8.25
CA ALA A 26 -6.85 -2.05 9.68
C ALA A 26 -5.55 -2.26 10.47
N THR A 27 -4.62 -3.08 9.96
CA THR A 27 -3.32 -3.29 10.61
C THR A 27 -2.45 -2.05 10.56
N LEU A 28 -2.42 -1.32 9.43
CA LEU A 28 -1.72 -0.04 9.33
C LEU A 28 -2.25 0.98 10.35
N LEU A 29 -3.58 1.11 10.46
CA LEU A 29 -4.22 2.01 11.43
C LEU A 29 -3.94 1.60 12.88
N HIS A 30 -3.92 0.30 13.18
CA HIS A 30 -3.56 -0.19 14.51
C HIS A 30 -2.12 0.17 14.89
N VAL A 31 -1.17 -0.01 13.97
CA VAL A 31 0.23 0.38 14.21
C VAL A 31 0.36 1.90 14.36
N ALA A 32 -0.40 2.69 13.59
CA ALA A 32 -0.44 4.14 13.75
C ALA A 32 -0.91 4.56 15.16
N GLN A 33 -1.92 3.89 15.71
CA GLN A 33 -2.37 4.13 17.10
C GLN A 33 -1.30 3.76 18.13
N GLN A 34 -0.56 2.66 17.91
CA GLN A 34 0.53 2.28 18.80
C GLN A 34 1.65 3.33 18.81
N ILE A 35 1.97 3.94 17.66
CA ILE A 35 2.94 5.03 17.57
C ILE A 35 2.44 6.26 18.32
N ASP A 36 1.17 6.62 18.14
CA ASP A 36 0.57 7.77 18.84
C ASP A 36 0.51 7.57 20.37
N ALA A 37 0.42 6.33 20.85
CA ALA A 37 0.44 5.99 22.28
C ALA A 37 1.84 6.05 22.91
N GLN A 38 2.90 6.18 22.12
CA GLN A 38 4.28 6.23 22.62
C GLN A 38 4.61 7.58 23.25
N THR A 39 5.41 7.54 24.30
CA THR A 39 5.98 8.74 24.92
C THR A 39 7.50 8.67 24.83
N ASN A 40 8.14 9.63 24.15
CA ASN A 40 9.59 9.67 23.96
C ASN A 40 10.20 8.38 23.34
N GLY A 41 9.46 7.71 22.44
CA GLY A 41 9.89 6.46 21.80
C GLY A 41 9.76 5.21 22.68
N LEU A 42 9.10 5.33 23.84
CA LEU A 42 8.78 4.21 24.72
C LEU A 42 7.32 3.80 24.56
N THR A 43 7.05 2.50 24.60
CA THR A 43 5.71 1.94 24.71
C THR A 43 5.05 2.35 26.04
N PRO A 44 3.72 2.18 26.19
CA PRO A 44 3.04 2.43 27.46
C PRO A 44 3.62 1.67 28.66
N ASP A 45 4.22 0.50 28.42
CA ASP A 45 4.91 -0.31 29.44
C ASP A 45 6.35 0.16 29.73
N GLY A 46 6.77 1.29 29.15
CA GLY A 46 8.10 1.88 29.33
C GLY A 46 9.22 1.19 28.55
N LYS A 47 8.91 0.29 27.60
CA LYS A 47 9.91 -0.40 26.78
C LYS A 47 10.24 0.42 25.53
N LEU A 48 11.49 0.43 25.10
CA LEU A 48 11.85 1.03 23.83
C LEU A 48 11.12 0.33 22.68
N ASP A 49 10.40 1.09 21.85
CA ASP A 49 9.81 0.55 20.63
C ASP A 49 10.72 0.80 19.43
N ASN A 50 11.30 -0.28 18.90
CA ASN A 50 12.12 -0.26 17.70
C ASN A 50 11.42 -0.92 16.49
N VAL A 51 10.14 -1.31 16.62
CA VAL A 51 9.45 -2.12 15.61
C VAL A 51 8.27 -1.38 14.96
N SER A 52 7.51 -0.55 15.69
CA SER A 52 6.26 0.00 15.13
C SER A 52 6.53 0.96 13.98
N VAL A 53 7.51 1.86 14.10
CA VAL A 53 7.83 2.82 13.03
C VAL A 53 8.32 2.13 11.75
N PRO A 54 9.30 1.20 11.79
CA PRO A 54 9.68 0.43 10.60
C PRO A 54 8.53 -0.40 10.01
N THR A 55 7.67 -0.96 10.85
CA THR A 55 6.51 -1.77 10.42
C THR A 55 5.47 -0.90 9.72
N TYR A 56 5.16 0.26 10.30
CA TYR A 56 4.28 1.27 9.71
C TYR A 56 4.73 1.68 8.31
N LEU A 57 6.02 1.99 8.13
CA LEU A 57 6.56 2.38 6.83
C LEU A 57 6.49 1.24 5.80
N LYS A 58 6.69 -0.01 6.21
CA LYS A 58 6.52 -1.19 5.33
C LYS A 58 5.08 -1.35 4.86
N TYR A 59 4.11 -1.17 5.76
CA TYR A 59 2.69 -1.24 5.40
C TYR A 59 2.27 -0.08 4.50
N CYS A 60 2.80 1.12 4.73
CA CYS A 60 2.61 2.25 3.82
C CYS A 60 3.16 1.95 2.41
N ASP A 61 4.31 1.29 2.30
CA ASP A 61 4.89 0.92 1.01
C ASP A 61 4.06 -0.16 0.30
N ALA A 62 3.59 -1.17 1.05
CA ALA A 62 2.74 -2.22 0.52
C ALA A 62 1.42 -1.66 -0.06
N LEU A 63 0.83 -0.67 0.61
CA LEU A 63 -0.43 -0.02 0.20
C LEU A 63 -0.25 1.10 -0.84
N GLY A 64 0.96 1.33 -1.36
CA GLY A 64 1.16 2.38 -2.37
C GLY A 64 1.11 3.81 -1.82
N LEU A 65 1.22 3.98 -0.49
CA LEU A 65 1.10 5.27 0.18
C LEU A 65 2.41 6.06 0.16
N THR A 66 3.55 5.43 -0.15
CA THR A 66 4.85 6.09 -0.31
C THR A 66 5.05 6.59 -1.74
N PRO A 67 5.86 7.65 -1.99
CA PRO A 67 6.12 8.11 -3.35
C PRO A 67 6.67 7.02 -4.27
N VAL A 68 7.57 6.17 -3.74
CA VAL A 68 8.22 5.09 -4.50
C VAL A 68 7.22 4.00 -4.86
N SER A 69 6.45 3.51 -3.90
CA SER A 69 5.42 2.50 -4.17
C SER A 69 4.35 3.05 -5.10
N ARG A 70 3.90 4.29 -4.91
CA ARG A 70 2.91 4.95 -5.78
C ARG A 70 3.34 4.98 -7.25
N VAL A 71 4.60 5.29 -7.53
CA VAL A 71 5.15 5.23 -8.90
C VAL A 71 5.09 3.80 -9.44
N ARG A 72 5.53 2.80 -8.66
CA ARG A 72 5.47 1.38 -9.06
C ARG A 72 4.04 0.92 -9.34
N TRP A 73 3.08 1.37 -8.54
CA TRP A 73 1.65 1.07 -8.74
C TRP A 73 1.16 1.64 -10.07
N PHE A 74 1.41 2.93 -10.35
CA PHE A 74 0.99 3.54 -11.62
C PHE A 74 1.74 2.99 -12.85
N GLU A 75 3.01 2.61 -12.69
CA GLU A 75 3.78 1.97 -13.77
C GLU A 75 3.37 0.50 -14.00
N GLY A 76 3.01 -0.22 -12.94
CA GLY A 76 2.45 -1.57 -13.00
C GLY A 76 1.10 -1.59 -13.71
N ALA A 77 0.19 -0.69 -13.31
CA ALA A 77 -1.11 -0.50 -13.95
C ALA A 77 -0.99 -0.16 -15.45
N LYS A 78 0.03 0.63 -15.85
CA LYS A 78 0.30 0.91 -17.27
C LYS A 78 0.76 -0.30 -18.07
N LYS A 79 1.43 -1.28 -17.45
CA LYS A 79 1.92 -2.49 -18.14
C LYS A 79 0.81 -3.50 -18.41
N GLU A 80 -0.26 -3.52 -17.63
CA GLU A 80 -1.41 -4.41 -17.86
C GLU A 80 -2.28 -3.98 -19.05
N GLY A 81 -2.33 -2.68 -19.37
CA GLY A 81 -3.05 -2.16 -20.56
C GLY A 81 -2.28 -2.29 -21.88
N SER A 82 -0.97 -2.50 -21.82
CA SER A 82 -0.12 -2.75 -23.00
C SER A 82 -0.14 -4.25 -23.29
N GLY A 83 -1.09 -4.70 -24.10
CA GLY A 83 -1.28 -6.10 -24.52
C GLY A 83 0.03 -6.89 -24.54
N GLY A 84 0.25 -7.65 -23.47
CA GLY A 84 1.51 -8.35 -23.24
C GLY A 84 1.82 -9.32 -24.37
N LYS A 85 3.05 -9.83 -24.43
CA LYS A 85 3.47 -10.81 -25.46
C LYS A 85 2.46 -11.95 -25.64
N LEU A 86 1.81 -12.40 -24.57
CA LEU A 86 0.73 -13.40 -24.63
C LEU A 86 -0.53 -12.91 -25.38
N GLY A 87 -0.95 -11.66 -25.20
CA GLY A 87 -2.04 -11.05 -25.97
C GLY A 87 -1.70 -10.89 -27.46
N GLN A 88 -0.44 -10.53 -27.76
CA GLN A 88 0.07 -10.45 -29.14
C GLN A 88 0.12 -11.83 -29.80
N LEU A 89 0.58 -12.86 -29.08
CA LEU A 89 0.62 -14.23 -29.58
C LEU A 89 -0.78 -14.83 -29.79
N ARG A 90 -1.74 -14.51 -28.91
CA ARG A 90 -3.16 -14.91 -29.09
C ARG A 90 -3.82 -14.20 -30.27
N GLY A 91 -3.51 -12.92 -30.49
CA GLY A 91 -3.96 -12.18 -31.67
C GLY A 91 -3.43 -12.73 -32.99
N ILE A 92 -2.19 -13.25 -33.00
CA ILE A 92 -1.59 -13.91 -34.16
C ILE A 92 -2.20 -15.30 -34.41
N ALA A 93 -2.48 -16.07 -33.36
CA ALA A 93 -3.05 -17.42 -33.49
C ALA A 93 -4.54 -17.43 -33.88
N GLY A 94 -5.28 -16.33 -33.66
CA GLY A 94 -6.71 -16.21 -33.99
C GLY A 94 -7.03 -15.78 -35.42
N GLY A 95 -6.02 -15.52 -36.27
CA GLY A 95 -6.20 -14.95 -37.61
C GLY A 95 -6.05 -15.95 -38.76
N LYS A 96 -7.19 -16.46 -39.25
CA LYS A 96 -7.46 -17.09 -40.57
C LYS A 96 -6.79 -18.44 -40.92
N THR A 97 -7.58 -19.50 -40.74
CA THR A 97 -7.88 -20.43 -41.84
C THR A 97 -9.16 -19.96 -42.54
N ALA A 98 -9.02 -19.31 -43.69
CA ALA A 98 -9.97 -19.19 -44.81
C ALA A 98 -9.49 -18.08 -45.76
#